data_AF-V4IS43-F1
#
_entry.id   AF-V4IS43-F1
#
_cell.length_a   1.000
_cell.length_b   1.000
_cell.length_c   1.000
_cell.angle_alpha   90.00
_cell.angle_beta   90.00
_cell.angle_gamma   90.00
#
_symmetry.space_group_name_H-M   'P 1'
#
loop_
_entity.id
_entity.type
_entity.pdbx_description
1 polymer ?
#
loop_
_entity_poly.entity_id
_entity_poly.type
_entity_poly.pdbx_seq_one_letter_code
_entity_poly.pdbx_strand_id
1 'polypeptide(L)'
;MDHRLFRPVRVAGIASISASIFSLVFFSFASENSENSKVFTYFVSIMSAWHYFMGVGILARRMWGYFLMKLYLHIMLLGFPVGTYLALRALKYLRENQIIEFFGKGVSG
;
A
#
# COMPACT_ATOMS: atom_id res chain seq x y z
N MET A 1 -6.49 -16.42 16.73
CA MET A 1 -6.73 -15.07 16.19
C MET A 1 -7.65 -15.19 14.98
N ASP A 2 -8.76 -14.44 14.93
CA ASP A 2 -9.79 -14.58 13.88
C ASP A 2 -9.27 -14.10 12.51
N HIS A 3 -9.20 -15.03 11.54
CA HIS A 3 -8.76 -14.73 10.17
C HIS A 3 -9.61 -13.65 9.47
N ARG A 4 -10.83 -13.40 9.94
CA ARG A 4 -11.71 -12.34 9.42
C ARG A 4 -11.13 -10.94 9.65
N LEU A 5 -10.36 -10.74 10.73
CA LEU A 5 -9.74 -9.46 11.05
C LEU A 5 -8.63 -9.07 10.06
N PHE A 6 -7.98 -10.05 9.44
CA PHE A 6 -6.95 -9.79 8.42
C PHE A 6 -7.54 -9.50 7.03
N ARG A 7 -8.82 -9.82 6.79
CA ARG A 7 -9.44 -9.69 5.46
C ARG A 7 -9.35 -8.27 4.88
N PRO A 8 -9.64 -7.19 5.62
CA PRO A 8 -9.52 -5.83 5.09
C PRO A 8 -8.09 -5.48 4.69
N VAL A 9 -7.11 -5.93 5.47
CA VAL A 9 -5.68 -5.70 5.24
C VAL A 9 -5.22 -6.45 3.99
N ARG A 10 -5.66 -7.72 3.82
CA ARG A 10 -5.41 -8.49 2.60
C ARG A 10 -6.01 -7.81 1.37
N VAL A 11 -7.23 -7.31 1.46
CA VAL A 11 -7.88 -6.57 0.36
C VAL A 11 -7.09 -5.31 0.02
N ALA A 12 -6.62 -4.55 1.01
CA ALA A 12 -5.77 -3.39 0.79
C ALA A 12 -4.44 -3.77 0.09
N GLY A 13 -3.85 -4.90 0.46
CA GLY A 13 -2.65 -5.44 -0.21
C GLY A 13 -2.90 -5.78 -1.67
N ILE A 14 -4.01 -6.48 -1.98
CA ILE A 14 -4.41 -6.78 -3.37
C ILE A 14 -4.67 -5.49 -4.14
N ALA A 15 -5.47 -4.58 -3.58
CA ALA A 15 -5.78 -3.30 -4.21
C ALA A 15 -4.52 -2.48 -4.53
N SER A 16 -3.52 -2.51 -3.64
CA SER A 16 -2.25 -1.81 -3.85
C SER A 16 -1.47 -2.39 -5.04
N ILE A 17 -1.42 -3.72 -5.18
CA ILE A 17 -0.77 -4.38 -6.32
C ILE A 17 -1.53 -4.10 -7.62
N SER A 18 -2.86 -4.21 -7.58
CA SER A 18 -3.71 -3.92 -8.74
C SER A 18 -3.54 -2.47 -9.19
N ALA A 19 -3.54 -1.51 -8.25
CA ALA A 19 -3.31 -0.10 -8.54
C ALA A 19 -1.90 0.15 -9.08
N SER A 20 -0.85 -0.51 -8.56
CA SER A 20 0.50 -0.35 -9.09
C SER A 20 0.62 -0.82 -10.54
N ILE A 21 0.06 -2.00 -10.86
CA ILE A 21 0.09 -2.54 -12.22
C ILE A 21 -0.73 -1.65 -13.16
N PHE A 22 -1.94 -1.27 -12.74
CA PHE A 22 -2.81 -0.40 -13.52
C PHE A 22 -2.16 0.96 -13.80
N SER A 23 -1.54 1.57 -12.79
CA SER A 23 -0.85 2.86 -12.94
C SER A 23 0.31 2.79 -13.93
N LEU A 24 1.11 1.72 -13.92
CA LEU A 24 2.21 1.56 -14.86
C LEU A 24 1.70 1.36 -16.29
N VAL A 25 0.71 0.49 -16.48
CA VAL A 25 0.11 0.24 -17.80
C VAL A 25 -0.49 1.54 -18.34
N PHE A 26 -1.31 2.21 -17.55
CA PHE A 26 -1.94 3.47 -17.94
C PHE A 26 -0.89 4.55 -18.26
N PHE A 27 0.14 4.67 -17.43
CA PHE A 27 1.21 5.63 -17.63
C PHE A 27 2.01 5.34 -18.91
N SER A 28 2.29 4.07 -19.23
CA SER A 28 2.95 3.69 -20.49
C SER A 28 2.13 4.10 -21.72
N PHE A 29 0.82 3.83 -21.71
CA PHE A 29 -0.07 4.25 -22.81
C PHE A 29 -0.20 5.78 -22.92
N ALA A 30 -0.29 6.48 -21.79
CA ALA A 30 -0.40 7.94 -21.77
C ALA A 30 0.90 8.65 -22.19
N SER A 31 2.06 8.06 -21.88
CA SER A 31 3.37 8.63 -22.19
C SER A 31 3.76 8.55 -23.66
N GLU A 32 3.17 7.62 -24.42
CA GLU A 32 3.42 7.51 -25.86
C GLU A 32 2.96 8.75 -26.64
N ASN A 33 2.00 9.50 -26.10
CA ASN A 33 1.38 10.67 -26.75
C ASN A 33 1.73 12.03 -26.11
N SER A 34 2.63 12.07 -25.11
CA SER A 34 2.89 13.31 -24.35
C SER A 34 4.37 13.52 -24.02
N GLU A 35 4.83 14.78 -24.07
CA GLU A 35 6.13 15.20 -23.50
C GLU A 35 6.06 15.16 -21.97
N ASN A 36 6.07 13.96 -21.40
CA ASN A 36 6.11 13.79 -19.96
C ASN A 36 7.48 14.16 -19.42
N SER A 37 7.50 15.05 -18.42
CA SER A 37 8.70 15.41 -17.66
C SER A 37 9.34 14.16 -17.06
N LYS A 38 10.66 14.01 -17.22
CA LYS A 38 11.46 12.92 -16.60
C LYS A 38 11.18 12.80 -15.10
N VAL A 39 10.91 13.92 -14.41
CA VAL A 39 10.59 13.96 -12.98
C VAL A 39 9.28 13.23 -12.70
N PHE A 40 8.25 13.43 -13.53
CA PHE A 40 6.97 12.78 -13.39
C PHE A 40 7.07 11.27 -13.64
N THR A 41 7.87 10.85 -14.62
CA THR A 41 8.19 9.44 -14.87
C THR A 41 8.83 8.77 -13.66
N TYR A 42 9.84 9.39 -13.06
CA TYR A 42 10.46 8.85 -11.84
C TYR A 42 9.48 8.80 -10.68
N PHE A 43 8.66 9.83 -10.49
CA PHE A 43 7.66 9.87 -9.44
C PHE A 43 6.66 8.73 -9.56
N VAL A 44 6.04 8.54 -10.73
CA VAL A 44 5.09 7.44 -10.98
C VAL A 44 5.77 6.10 -10.76
N SER A 45 6.97 5.90 -11.30
CA SER A 45 7.72 4.64 -11.16
C SER A 45 8.00 4.29 -9.70
N ILE A 46 8.46 5.26 -8.90
CA ILE A 46 8.75 5.09 -7.47
C ILE A 46 7.46 4.79 -6.70
N MET A 47 6.38 5.52 -6.98
CA MET A 47 5.10 5.31 -6.31
C MET A 47 4.49 3.95 -6.65
N SER A 48 4.55 3.52 -7.92
CA SER A 48 4.10 2.19 -8.32
C SER A 48 4.93 1.09 -7.64
N ALA A 49 6.26 1.24 -7.58
CA ALA A 49 7.13 0.31 -6.88
C ALA A 49 6.79 0.23 -5.39
N TRP A 50 6.59 1.37 -4.72
CA TRP A 50 6.18 1.41 -3.31
C TRP A 50 4.89 0.63 -3.07
N HIS A 51 3.84 0.89 -3.86
CA HIS A 51 2.54 0.22 -3.71
C HIS A 51 2.66 -1.29 -3.96
N TYR A 52 3.44 -1.68 -4.97
CA TYR A 52 3.70 -3.08 -5.27
C TYR A 52 4.41 -3.77 -4.11
N PHE A 53 5.54 -3.24 -3.64
CA PHE A 53 6.29 -3.82 -2.53
C PHE A 53 5.42 -3.89 -1.28
N MET A 54 4.77 -2.79 -0.90
CA MET A 54 3.85 -2.77 0.24
C MET A 54 2.79 -3.88 0.15
N GLY A 55 2.13 -4.01 -1.01
CA GLY A 55 1.11 -5.03 -1.23
C GLY A 55 1.67 -6.45 -1.14
N VAL A 56 2.83 -6.72 -1.75
CA VAL A 56 3.53 -8.01 -1.65
C VAL A 56 3.88 -8.32 -0.20
N GLY A 57 4.41 -7.34 0.54
CA GLY A 57 4.76 -7.50 1.96
C GLY A 57 3.54 -7.79 2.83
N ILE A 58 2.40 -7.16 2.53
CA ILE A 58 1.11 -7.46 3.17
C ILE A 58 0.68 -8.90 2.90
N LEU A 59 0.66 -9.33 1.65
CA LEU A 59 0.22 -10.67 1.27
C LEU A 59 1.14 -11.77 1.81
N ALA A 60 2.45 -11.52 1.79
CA ALA A 60 3.47 -12.40 2.36
C ALA A 60 3.54 -12.32 3.89
N ARG A 61 2.74 -11.45 4.54
CA ARG A 61 2.70 -11.25 6.00
C ARG A 61 4.09 -10.96 6.60
N ARG A 62 4.90 -10.20 5.88
CA ARG A 62 6.25 -9.81 6.31
C ARG A 62 6.21 -8.50 7.08
N MET A 63 7.02 -8.39 8.14
CA MET A 63 7.04 -7.21 9.01
C MET A 63 7.26 -5.90 8.26
N TRP A 64 8.12 -5.90 7.24
CA TRP A 64 8.36 -4.72 6.41
C TRP A 64 7.10 -4.26 5.66
N GLY A 65 6.22 -5.18 5.24
CA GLY A 65 4.94 -4.83 4.61
C GLY A 65 3.98 -4.10 5.55
N TYR A 66 3.95 -4.52 6.82
CA TYR A 66 3.18 -3.81 7.85
C TYR A 66 3.72 -2.39 8.08
N PHE A 67 5.04 -2.23 8.16
CA PHE A 67 5.65 -0.91 8.34
C PHE A 67 5.43 0.02 7.14
N LEU A 68 5.57 -0.48 5.91
CA LEU A 68 5.26 0.29 4.70
C LEU A 68 3.80 0.73 4.65
N MET A 69 2.86 -0.16 4.99
CA MET A 69 1.43 0.18 5.07
C MET A 69 1.18 1.24 6.14
N LYS A 70 1.78 1.09 7.33
CA LYS A 70 1.63 2.07 8.40
C LYS A 70 2.18 3.42 7.97
N LEU A 71 3.35 3.46 7.32
CA LEU A 71 3.95 4.69 6.80
C LEU A 71 3.08 5.34 5.72
N TYR A 72 2.54 4.55 4.80
CA TYR A 72 1.60 5.00 3.78
C TYR A 72 0.38 5.71 4.40
N LEU A 73 -0.22 5.13 5.44
CA LEU A 73 -1.34 5.75 6.16
C LEU A 73 -0.94 7.07 6.83
N HIS A 74 0.29 7.21 7.34
CA HIS A 74 0.75 8.48 7.91
C HIS A 74 0.95 9.55 6.84
N ILE A 75 1.51 9.19 5.68
CA ILE A 75 1.63 10.11 4.53
C ILE A 75 0.24 10.58 4.09
N MET A 76 -0.73 9.67 4.07
CA MET A 76 -2.11 9.96 3.68
C MET A 76 -2.82 10.94 4.62
N LEU A 77 -2.33 11.14 5.86
CA LEU A 77 -2.84 12.19 6.75
C LEU A 77 -2.65 13.60 6.17
N LEU A 78 -1.68 13.79 5.27
CA LEU A 78 -1.41 15.06 4.57
C LEU A 78 -2.46 15.35 3.48
N GLY A 79 -3.18 14.34 3.00
CA GLY A 79 -4.22 14.46 1.97
C GLY A 79 -5.58 14.93 2.51
N PHE A 80 -5.60 16.08 3.18
CA PHE A 80 -6.80 16.61 3.83
C PHE A 80 -7.93 16.92 2.83
N PRO A 81 -9.22 16.70 3.17
CA PRO A 81 -9.75 16.11 4.41
C PRO A 81 -9.96 14.58 4.33
N VAL A 82 -10.18 14.04 3.13
CA VAL A 82 -10.58 12.64 2.93
C VAL A 82 -9.47 11.67 3.33
N GLY A 83 -8.23 11.98 2.96
CA GLY A 83 -7.06 11.18 3.31
C GLY A 83 -6.88 11.08 4.82
N THR A 84 -7.04 12.20 5.53
CA THR A 84 -6.95 12.25 7.00
C THR A 84 -7.99 11.36 7.67
N TYR A 85 -9.27 11.46 7.26
CA TYR A 85 -10.34 10.64 7.85
C TYR A 85 -10.09 9.13 7.67
N LEU A 86 -9.76 8.73 6.45
CA LEU A 86 -9.50 7.33 6.12
C LEU A 86 -8.25 6.80 6.83
N ALA A 87 -7.17 7.57 6.87
CA ALA A 87 -5.93 7.20 7.54
C ALA A 87 -6.13 7.01 9.05
N LEU A 88 -6.81 7.94 9.73
CA LEU A 88 -7.09 7.82 11.16
C LEU A 88 -7.93 6.57 11.46
N ARG A 89 -8.97 6.31 10.66
CA ARG A 89 -9.82 5.13 10.82
C ARG A 89 -9.04 3.83 10.59
N ALA A 90 -8.19 3.78 9.57
CA ALA A 90 -7.35 2.62 9.30
C ALA A 90 -6.30 2.39 10.40
N LEU A 91 -5.59 3.43 10.83
CA LEU A 91 -4.60 3.34 11.92
C LEU A 91 -5.25 2.90 13.24
N LYS A 92 -6.47 3.39 13.54
CA LYS A 92 -7.27 2.93 14.67
C LYS A 92 -7.59 1.45 14.55
N TYR A 93 -8.08 1.00 13.39
CA TYR A 93 -8.37 -0.42 13.13
C TYR A 93 -7.14 -1.32 13.33
N LEU A 94 -5.97 -0.92 12.80
CA LEU A 94 -4.73 -1.69 12.95
C LEU A 94 -4.34 -1.89 14.41
N ARG A 95 -4.52 -0.85 15.23
CA ARG A 95 -4.18 -0.84 16.66
C ARG A 95 -5.17 -1.67 17.47
N GLU A 96 -6.47 -1.43 17.31
CA GLU A 96 -7.52 -2.08 18.12
C GLU A 96 -7.60 -3.58 17.87
N ASN A 97 -7.30 -4.03 16.65
CA ASN A 97 -7.35 -5.45 16.27
C ASN A 97 -5.97 -6.13 16.29
N GLN A 98 -4.95 -5.47 16.86
CA GLN A 98 -3.59 -5.98 16.98
C GLN A 98 -3.06 -6.60 15.68
N ILE A 99 -3.33 -5.93 14.55
CA ILE A 99 -3.09 -6.49 13.20
C ILE A 99 -1.64 -6.90 12.97
N ILE A 100 -0.71 -6.27 13.69
CA ILE A 100 0.71 -6.61 13.70
C ILE A 100 0.98 -8.10 13.98
N GLU A 101 0.15 -8.79 14.77
CA GLU A 101 0.33 -10.22 15.10
C GLU A 101 0.13 -11.15 13.90
N PHE A 102 -0.52 -10.68 12.84
CA PHE A 102 -0.61 -11.43 11.58
C PHE A 102 0.70 -11.38 10.78
N PHE A 103 1.66 -10.54 11.15
CA PHE A 103 2.94 -10.34 10.48
C PHE A 103 4.08 -10.96 11.29
N GLY A 104 5.09 -11.53 10.61
CA GLY A 104 6.26 -12.12 11.26
C GLY A 104 6.33 -13.65 11.29
N LYS A 105 5.26 -14.36 10.89
CA LYS A 105 5.25 -15.84 10.75
C LYS A 105 5.98 -16.39 9.52
N GLY A 106 6.78 -15.56 8.86
CA GLY A 106 7.52 -15.92 7.66
C GLY A 106 9.01 -15.73 7.86
N VAL A 107 9.63 -16.39 8.83
CA VAL A 107 11.05 -16.81 8.83
C VAL A 107 11.13 -18.03 9.74
N SER A 108 10.59 -19.14 9.27
CA SER A 108 10.82 -20.48 9.82
C SER A 108 10.92 -21.42 8.62
N GLY A 109 11.90 -21.12 7.77
CA GLY A 109 12.42 -21.98 6.71
C GLY A 109 13.88 -22.24 7.00
#